data_AF-A0A0F0GJP3-F1
#
_entry.id   AF-A0A0F0GJP3-F1
#
_cell.length_a   1.000
_cell.length_b   1.000
_cell.length_c   1.000
_cell.angle_alpha   90.00
_cell.angle_beta   90.00
_cell.angle_gamma   90.00
#
_symmetry.space_group_name_H-M   'P 1'
#
loop_
_entity.id
_entity.type
_entity.pdbx_description
1 polymer ?
#
loop_
_entity_poly.entity_id
_entity_poly.type
_entity_poly.pdbx_seq_one_letter_code
_entity_poly.pdbx_strand_id
1 'polypeptide(L)'
;MLPRMEYTRRDLALAYLNAHEMPESVPSPPESLAARLKTYHQELLRGLRHLFDFSLQDEPALQFFLRSVARSYRTNTYPLSGLLEGGLLFQRVEGTGTLEICAELRETHEQTQERHVDLAEMILALAKPDNGEVVTSEQLNAIGVDDVEPTDPDFEWY
;
A
#
# COMPACT_ATOMS: atom_id res chain seq x y z
N MET A 1 -12.44 8.82 -5.63
CA MET A 1 -11.79 8.33 -6.86
C MET A 1 -12.74 7.38 -7.58
N LEU A 2 -12.66 7.28 -8.91
CA LEU A 2 -13.40 6.26 -9.67
C LEU A 2 -12.76 4.88 -9.44
N PRO A 3 -13.54 3.79 -9.43
CA PRO A 3 -13.01 2.44 -9.30
C PRO A 3 -12.05 2.12 -10.44
N ARG A 4 -11.00 1.34 -10.15
CA ARG A 4 -10.09 0.83 -11.18
C ARG A 4 -10.86 -0.17 -12.04
N MET A 5 -10.77 -0.06 -13.36
CA MET A 5 -11.49 -0.99 -14.24
C MET A 5 -10.91 -2.41 -14.21
N GLU A 6 -9.59 -2.51 -14.03
CA GLU A 6 -8.83 -3.75 -14.13
C GLU A 6 -7.74 -3.82 -13.03
N TYR A 7 -7.48 -5.03 -12.58
CA TYR A 7 -6.53 -5.41 -11.55
C TYR A 7 -5.59 -6.48 -12.12
N THR A 8 -4.31 -6.30 -11.88
CA THR A 8 -3.20 -7.14 -12.33
C THR A 8 -2.50 -7.80 -11.13
N ARG A 9 -1.48 -8.64 -11.39
CA ARG A 9 -0.61 -9.17 -10.31
C ARG A 9 0.01 -8.03 -9.48
N ARG A 10 0.38 -6.92 -10.10
CA ARG A 10 0.90 -5.74 -9.41
C ARG A 10 -0.10 -5.20 -8.38
N ASP A 11 -1.38 -5.23 -8.71
CA ASP A 11 -2.44 -4.78 -7.80
C ASP A 11 -2.68 -5.77 -6.66
N LEU A 12 -2.57 -7.08 -6.92
CA LEU A 12 -2.54 -8.09 -5.85
C LEU A 12 -1.33 -7.88 -4.93
N ALA A 13 -0.16 -7.57 -5.48
CA ALA A 13 1.05 -7.26 -4.71
C ALA A 13 0.82 -6.02 -3.83
N LEU A 14 0.33 -4.92 -4.40
CA LEU A 14 0.04 -3.70 -3.68
C LEU A 14 -1.03 -3.91 -2.58
N ALA A 15 -2.10 -4.66 -2.89
CA ALA A 15 -3.13 -5.00 -1.91
C ALA A 15 -2.56 -5.81 -0.75
N TYR A 16 -1.63 -6.74 -1.02
CA TYR A 16 -0.94 -7.49 0.03
C TYR A 16 -0.12 -6.57 0.94
N LEU A 17 0.63 -5.65 0.34
CA LEU A 17 1.46 -4.69 1.08
C LEU A 17 0.60 -3.75 1.93
N ASN A 18 -0.47 -3.18 1.38
CA ASN A 18 -1.35 -2.24 2.07
C ASN A 18 -2.19 -2.88 3.18
N ALA A 19 -2.63 -4.13 2.99
CA ALA A 19 -3.36 -4.88 4.02
C ALA A 19 -2.46 -5.38 5.16
N HIS A 20 -1.13 -5.29 5.01
CA HIS A 20 -0.21 -5.72 6.05
C HIS A 20 -0.31 -4.81 7.28
N GLU A 21 -0.54 -5.45 8.43
CA GLU A 21 -0.74 -4.73 9.68
C GLU A 21 0.52 -3.92 10.04
N MET A 22 0.30 -2.65 10.34
CA MET A 22 1.28 -1.89 11.10
C MET A 22 1.14 -2.26 12.58
N PRO A 23 2.23 -2.21 13.36
CA PRO A 23 2.09 -2.15 14.80
C PRO A 23 1.34 -0.87 15.17
N GLU A 24 0.03 -0.99 15.43
CA GLU A 24 -0.78 0.11 15.95
C GLU A 24 -0.35 0.39 17.39
N SER A 25 0.03 1.63 17.69
CA SER A 25 0.29 2.06 19.08
C SER A 25 -1.02 2.31 19.85
N VAL A 26 -2.11 2.58 19.13
CA VAL A 26 -3.47 2.80 19.67
C VAL A 26 -4.49 2.26 18.65
N PRO A 27 -5.53 1.52 19.09
CA PRO A 27 -6.61 1.09 18.21
C PRO A 27 -7.32 2.29 17.58
N SER A 28 -7.50 2.26 16.27
CA SER A 28 -8.27 3.31 15.58
C SER A 28 -9.77 3.14 15.85
N PRO A 29 -10.53 4.23 16.11
CA PRO A 29 -11.98 4.15 16.22
C PRO A 29 -12.61 3.57 14.94
N PRO A 30 -13.66 2.73 15.03
CA PRO A 30 -14.27 2.09 13.85
C PRO A 30 -14.72 3.06 12.75
N GLU A 31 -15.16 4.26 13.14
CA GLU A 31 -15.61 5.33 12.25
C GLU A 31 -14.46 6.09 11.58
N SER A 32 -13.22 5.94 12.07
CA SER A 32 -12.06 6.65 11.52
C SER A 32 -11.74 6.22 10.09
N LEU A 33 -11.19 7.14 9.30
CA LEU A 33 -10.67 6.81 7.96
C LEU A 33 -9.66 5.65 8.01
N ALA A 34 -8.79 5.63 9.03
CA ALA A 34 -7.80 4.56 9.20
C ALA A 34 -8.44 3.16 9.37
N ALA A 35 -9.51 3.05 10.17
CA ALA A 35 -10.23 1.79 10.34
C ALA A 35 -10.97 1.37 9.06
N ARG A 36 -11.57 2.32 8.35
CA ARG A 36 -12.22 2.08 7.04
C ARG A 36 -11.22 1.62 5.98
N LEU A 37 -10.07 2.29 5.85
CA LEU A 37 -8.98 1.90 4.94
C LEU A 37 -8.40 0.54 5.27
N LYS A 38 -8.22 0.23 6.56
CA LYS A 38 -7.78 -1.10 7.00
C LYS A 38 -8.74 -2.20 6.52
N THR A 39 -10.04 -1.99 6.75
CA THR A 39 -11.09 -2.93 6.31
C THR A 39 -11.08 -3.06 4.78
N TYR A 40 -11.05 -1.93 4.07
CA TYR A 40 -10.98 -1.88 2.61
C TYR A 40 -9.80 -2.70 2.05
N HIS A 41 -8.57 -2.47 2.54
CA HIS A 41 -7.41 -3.20 2.03
C HIS A 41 -7.47 -4.70 2.34
N GLN A 42 -8.01 -5.09 3.50
CA GLN A 42 -8.21 -6.50 3.86
C GLN A 42 -9.22 -7.18 2.93
N GLU A 43 -10.35 -6.52 2.67
CA GLU A 43 -11.40 -7.03 1.78
C GLU A 43 -10.92 -7.09 0.32
N LEU A 44 -10.23 -6.06 -0.16
CA LEU A 44 -9.64 -6.04 -1.49
C LEU A 44 -8.61 -7.17 -1.67
N LEU A 45 -7.70 -7.36 -0.70
CA LEU A 45 -6.74 -8.46 -0.73
C LEU A 45 -7.47 -9.82 -0.74
N ARG A 46 -8.51 -9.99 0.07
CA ARG A 46 -9.32 -11.21 0.11
C ARG A 46 -9.94 -11.50 -1.24
N GLY A 47 -10.55 -10.50 -1.87
CA GLY A 47 -11.16 -10.60 -3.20
C GLY A 47 -10.16 -10.95 -4.29
N LEU A 48 -9.06 -10.21 -4.36
CA LEU A 48 -8.01 -10.45 -5.36
C LEU A 48 -7.37 -11.83 -5.19
N ARG A 49 -7.07 -12.27 -3.95
CA ARG A 49 -6.54 -13.62 -3.72
C ARG A 49 -7.50 -14.72 -4.17
N HIS A 50 -8.80 -14.50 -4.00
CA HIS A 50 -9.82 -15.44 -4.46
C HIS A 50 -9.88 -15.50 -5.99
N LEU A 51 -9.93 -14.35 -6.66
CA LEU A 51 -10.09 -14.29 -8.12
C LEU A 51 -8.83 -14.65 -8.90
N PHE A 52 -7.64 -14.34 -8.35
CA PHE A 52 -6.36 -14.82 -8.88
C PHE A 52 -6.03 -16.26 -8.46
N ASP A 53 -6.89 -16.91 -7.68
CA ASP A 53 -6.66 -18.25 -7.10
C ASP A 53 -5.25 -18.40 -6.50
N PHE A 54 -4.89 -17.44 -5.63
CA PHE A 54 -3.53 -17.30 -5.13
C PHE A 54 -3.38 -17.74 -3.67
N SER A 55 -2.46 -18.68 -3.45
CA SER A 55 -2.05 -19.17 -2.13
C SER A 55 -0.54 -19.38 -2.06
N LEU A 56 0.05 -19.05 -0.90
CA LEU A 56 1.44 -19.35 -0.54
C LEU A 56 1.55 -20.43 0.54
N GLN A 57 0.47 -21.16 0.82
CA GLN A 57 0.45 -22.14 1.92
C GLN A 57 1.50 -23.24 1.75
N ASP A 58 1.78 -23.63 0.51
CA ASP A 58 2.76 -24.67 0.18
C ASP A 58 4.17 -24.11 -0.08
N GLU A 59 4.36 -22.79 0.01
CA GLU A 59 5.60 -22.08 -0.31
C GLU A 59 6.09 -21.22 0.89
N PRO A 60 6.47 -21.84 2.02
CA PRO A 60 6.75 -21.12 3.28
C PRO A 60 7.92 -20.14 3.18
N ALA A 61 8.90 -20.42 2.32
CA ALA A 61 10.02 -19.50 2.07
C ALA A 61 9.57 -18.22 1.35
N LEU A 62 8.71 -18.35 0.32
CA LEU A 62 8.14 -17.19 -0.39
C LEU A 62 7.17 -16.44 0.51
N GLN A 63 6.37 -17.14 1.31
CA GLN A 63 5.50 -16.52 2.31
C GLN A 63 6.29 -15.67 3.32
N PHE A 64 7.39 -16.22 3.85
CA PHE A 64 8.26 -15.49 4.77
C PHE A 64 8.90 -14.27 4.10
N PHE A 65 9.36 -14.41 2.85
CA PHE A 65 9.98 -13.31 2.13
C PHE A 65 8.97 -12.20 1.84
N LEU A 66 7.78 -12.53 1.32
CA LEU A 66 6.73 -11.55 1.04
C LEU A 66 6.28 -10.82 2.31
N ARG A 67 6.17 -11.53 3.45
CA ARG A 67 5.89 -10.92 4.75
C ARG A 67 6.98 -9.93 5.18
N SER A 68 8.24 -10.27 4.95
CA SER A 68 9.38 -9.39 5.26
C SER A 68 9.36 -8.12 4.41
N VAL A 69 9.03 -8.23 3.12
CA VAL A 69 8.84 -7.09 2.21
C VAL A 69 7.69 -6.21 2.67
N ALA A 70 6.55 -6.81 3.02
CA ALA A 70 5.37 -6.08 3.50
C ALA A 70 5.65 -5.31 4.80
N ARG A 71 6.38 -5.93 5.74
CA ARG A 71 6.82 -5.25 6.95
C ARG A 71 7.71 -4.04 6.63
N SER A 72 8.70 -4.21 5.75
CA SER A 72 9.60 -3.13 5.32
C SER A 72 8.83 -1.96 4.68
N TYR A 73 7.95 -2.28 3.72
CA TYR A 73 7.07 -1.32 3.04
C TYR A 73 6.25 -0.48 4.03
N ARG A 74 5.61 -1.14 5.02
CA ARG A 74 4.77 -0.48 6.01
C ARG A 74 5.54 0.33 7.05
N THR A 75 6.78 -0.04 7.37
CA THR A 75 7.61 0.73 8.32
C THR A 75 8.23 1.98 7.70
N ASN A 76 8.38 2.02 6.38
CA ASN A 76 8.90 3.18 5.65
C ASN A 76 7.73 4.11 5.28
N THR A 77 7.10 4.78 6.24
CA THR A 77 5.82 5.50 6.00
C THR A 77 5.96 6.84 5.30
N TYR A 78 6.97 7.66 5.64
CA TYR A 78 7.23 8.94 4.97
C TYR A 78 8.64 9.45 5.34
N PRO A 79 9.35 10.15 4.46
CA PRO A 79 10.59 10.83 4.85
C PRO A 79 10.26 11.90 5.89
N LEU A 80 11.00 11.93 6.99
CA LEU A 80 10.82 12.91 8.08
C LEU A 80 9.47 12.81 8.81
N SER A 81 8.83 11.63 8.82
CA SER A 81 7.63 11.39 9.63
C SER A 81 7.83 11.83 11.09
N GLY A 82 7.02 12.78 11.56
CA GLY A 82 7.13 13.41 12.89
C GLY A 82 7.58 14.88 12.88
N LEU A 83 8.00 15.42 11.74
CA LEU A 83 8.37 16.83 11.59
C LEU A 83 7.13 17.69 11.22
N LEU A 84 6.13 17.76 12.12
CA LEU A 84 4.85 18.46 11.88
C LEU A 84 4.92 19.99 12.04
N GLU A 85 6.10 20.62 12.12
CA GLU A 85 6.25 22.05 12.41
C GLU A 85 7.01 22.78 11.27
N GLY A 86 6.46 22.73 10.06
CA GLY A 86 7.19 23.13 8.84
C GLY A 86 7.33 24.63 8.57
N GLY A 87 6.49 25.50 9.15
CA GLY A 87 6.47 26.92 8.77
C GLY A 87 7.70 27.73 9.21
N LEU A 88 8.10 27.58 10.47
CA LEU A 88 9.23 28.33 11.06
C LEU A 88 10.59 27.74 10.67
N LEU A 89 10.64 26.44 10.39
CA LEU A 89 11.85 25.78 9.90
C LEU A 89 12.14 26.20 8.46
N PHE A 90 11.11 26.33 7.60
CA PHE A 90 11.28 26.68 6.18
C PHE A 90 12.05 27.99 5.98
N GLN A 91 11.68 29.06 6.69
CA GLN A 91 12.37 30.36 6.60
C GLN A 91 13.82 30.32 7.09
N ARG A 92 14.15 29.37 7.98
CA ARG A 92 15.49 29.28 8.58
C ARG A 92 16.46 28.44 7.76
N VAL A 93 15.94 27.54 6.92
CA VAL A 93 16.73 26.63 6.07
C VAL A 93 16.74 27.03 4.59
N GLU A 94 16.07 28.14 4.25
CA GLU A 94 16.13 28.69 2.90
C GLU A 94 17.57 29.09 2.54
N GLY A 95 18.06 28.61 1.39
CA GLY A 95 19.42 28.86 0.92
C GLY A 95 20.52 28.01 1.55
N THR A 96 20.20 27.05 2.43
CA THR A 96 21.20 26.15 3.05
C THR A 96 21.40 24.82 2.33
N GLY A 97 20.62 24.54 1.27
CA GLY A 97 20.61 23.23 0.59
C GLY A 97 19.74 22.17 1.29
N THR A 98 19.14 22.48 2.43
CA THR A 98 18.40 21.50 3.24
C THR A 98 17.07 21.11 2.60
N LEU A 99 16.38 22.03 1.92
CA LEU A 99 15.11 21.75 1.26
C LEU A 99 15.29 20.80 0.07
N GLU A 100 16.41 20.93 -0.64
CA GLU A 100 16.82 20.05 -1.73
C GLU A 100 17.03 18.62 -1.22
N ILE A 101 17.76 18.44 -0.12
CA ILE A 101 17.93 17.11 0.51
C ILE A 101 16.58 16.53 0.97
N CYS A 102 15.68 17.34 1.52
CA CYS A 102 14.34 16.87 1.89
C CYS A 102 13.54 16.38 0.66
N ALA A 103 13.65 17.09 -0.48
CA ALA A 103 13.03 16.67 -1.72
C ALA A 103 13.64 15.37 -2.27
N GLU A 104 14.96 15.22 -2.22
CA GLU A 104 15.68 13.99 -2.59
C GLU A 104 15.26 12.79 -1.72
N LEU A 105 15.09 13.01 -0.41
CA LEU A 105 14.60 11.98 0.50
C LEU A 105 13.17 11.54 0.17
N ARG A 106 12.30 12.48 -0.22
CA ARG A 106 10.95 12.18 -0.71
C ARG A 106 10.97 11.35 -1.97
N GLU A 107 11.76 11.76 -2.97
CA GLU A 107 11.89 11.00 -4.21
C GLU A 107 12.45 9.60 -3.96
N THR A 108 13.50 9.49 -3.12
CA THR A 108 14.08 8.20 -2.73
C THR A 108 13.06 7.30 -2.04
N HIS A 109 12.23 7.87 -1.17
CA HIS A 109 11.16 7.15 -0.51
C HIS A 109 10.11 6.65 -1.52
N GLU A 110 9.63 7.49 -2.44
CA GLU A 110 8.67 7.11 -3.49
C GLU A 110 9.22 5.97 -4.36
N GLN A 111 10.48 6.11 -4.81
CA GLN A 111 11.17 5.05 -5.55
C GLN A 111 11.31 3.77 -4.72
N THR A 112 11.62 3.89 -3.43
CA THR A 112 11.71 2.74 -2.52
C THR A 112 10.36 2.04 -2.37
N GLN A 113 9.26 2.80 -2.21
CA GLN A 113 7.90 2.27 -2.14
C GLN A 113 7.53 1.51 -3.42
N GLU A 114 7.82 2.08 -4.59
CA GLU A 114 7.60 1.41 -5.88
C GLU A 114 8.40 0.10 -5.99
N ARG A 115 9.67 0.10 -5.56
CA ARG A 115 10.50 -1.11 -5.59
C ARG A 115 10.03 -2.22 -4.65
N HIS A 116 9.37 -1.89 -3.55
CA HIS A 116 8.72 -2.90 -2.72
C HIS A 116 7.55 -3.57 -3.46
N VAL A 117 6.76 -2.80 -4.22
CA VAL A 117 5.68 -3.35 -5.06
C VAL A 117 6.25 -4.25 -6.15
N ASP A 118 7.31 -3.80 -6.85
CA ASP A 118 8.00 -4.61 -7.86
C ASP A 118 8.51 -5.93 -7.27
N LEU A 119 9.16 -5.88 -6.11
CA LEU A 119 9.70 -7.07 -5.45
C LEU A 119 8.59 -8.02 -5.00
N ALA A 120 7.50 -7.49 -4.45
CA ALA A 120 6.34 -8.30 -4.08
C ALA A 120 5.73 -8.97 -5.32
N GLU A 121 5.55 -8.24 -6.43
CA GLU A 121 5.06 -8.78 -7.70
C GLU A 121 5.96 -9.91 -8.24
N MET A 122 7.28 -9.74 -8.18
CA MET A 122 8.25 -10.78 -8.56
C MET A 122 8.12 -12.03 -7.68
N ILE A 123 7.96 -11.87 -6.36
CA ILE A 123 7.75 -13.01 -5.44
C ILE A 123 6.45 -13.74 -5.77
N LEU A 124 5.36 -13.00 -6.06
CA LEU A 124 4.10 -13.59 -6.49
C LEU A 124 4.26 -14.38 -7.79
N ALA A 125 5.03 -13.85 -8.75
CA ALA A 125 5.30 -14.52 -10.03
C ALA A 125 6.13 -15.80 -9.89
N LEU A 126 6.96 -15.93 -8.84
CA LEU A 126 7.68 -17.19 -8.54
C LEU A 126 6.73 -18.29 -8.06
N ALA A 127 5.70 -17.93 -7.27
CA ALA A 127 4.73 -18.88 -6.76
C ALA A 127 3.68 -19.28 -7.81
N LYS A 128 3.23 -18.32 -8.62
CA LYS A 128 2.30 -18.56 -9.75
C LYS A 128 2.78 -17.74 -10.96
N PRO A 129 3.55 -18.35 -11.88
CA PRO A 129 3.99 -17.70 -13.11
C PRO A 129 2.82 -17.12 -13.89
N ASP A 130 3.08 -16.00 -14.57
CA ASP A 130 2.03 -15.24 -15.24
C ASP A 130 1.40 -15.97 -16.43
N ASN A 131 0.07 -15.99 -16.46
CA ASN A 131 -0.73 -16.42 -17.60
C ASN A 131 -1.46 -15.24 -18.28
N GLY A 132 -1.22 -13.99 -17.87
CA GLY A 132 -1.96 -12.82 -18.35
C GLY A 132 -3.33 -12.65 -17.71
N GLU A 133 -3.51 -13.13 -16.47
CA GLU A 133 -4.77 -12.99 -15.73
C GLU A 133 -5.03 -11.51 -15.37
N VAL A 134 -6.24 -11.04 -15.69
CA VAL A 134 -6.75 -9.72 -15.31
C VAL A 134 -8.06 -9.93 -14.55
N VAL A 135 -8.20 -9.24 -13.42
CA VAL A 135 -9.42 -9.21 -12.62
C VAL A 135 -10.13 -7.88 -12.83
N THR A 136 -11.44 -7.88 -13.05
CA THR A 136 -12.21 -6.65 -13.24
C THR A 136 -12.91 -6.21 -11.96
N SER A 137 -13.24 -4.91 -11.87
CA SER A 137 -14.11 -4.37 -10.81
C SER A 137 -15.46 -5.11 -10.76
N GLU A 138 -16.03 -5.49 -11.90
CA GLU A 138 -17.27 -6.27 -11.95
C GLU A 138 -17.13 -7.64 -11.27
N GLN A 139 -15.98 -8.31 -11.44
CA GLN A 139 -15.72 -9.59 -10.78
C GLN A 139 -15.56 -9.44 -9.26
N LEU A 140 -14.91 -8.37 -8.79
CA LEU A 140 -14.82 -8.04 -7.36
C LEU A 140 -16.21 -7.76 -6.78
N ASN A 141 -17.01 -6.93 -7.46
CA ASN A 141 -18.37 -6.62 -7.06
C ASN A 141 -19.27 -7.88 -7.04
N ALA A 142 -19.10 -8.79 -8.01
CA ALA A 142 -19.85 -10.05 -8.07
C ALA A 142 -19.59 -10.97 -6.86
N ILE A 143 -18.44 -10.85 -6.20
CA ILE A 143 -18.11 -11.59 -4.96
C ILE A 143 -18.32 -10.74 -3.69
N GLY A 144 -18.94 -9.56 -3.83
CA GLY A 144 -19.28 -8.66 -2.72
C GLY A 144 -18.11 -7.84 -2.18
N VAL A 145 -17.07 -7.62 -2.98
CA VAL A 145 -15.95 -6.73 -2.62
C VAL A 145 -16.19 -5.37 -3.28
N ASP A 146 -16.38 -4.34 -2.46
CA ASP A 146 -16.39 -2.93 -2.88
C ASP A 146 -14.95 -2.46 -3.05
N ASP A 147 -14.59 -2.11 -4.27
CA ASP A 147 -13.24 -1.73 -4.67
C ASP A 147 -13.02 -0.21 -4.68
N VAL A 148 -14.02 0.57 -4.25
CA VAL A 148 -13.92 2.01 -4.05
C VAL A 148 -13.20 2.33 -2.74
N GLU A 149 -12.02 2.93 -2.85
CA GLU A 149 -11.24 3.33 -1.68
C GLU A 149 -12.00 4.37 -0.83
N PRO A 150 -12.13 4.14 0.50
CA PRO A 150 -12.74 5.11 1.40
C PRO A 150 -11.97 6.42 1.39
N THR A 151 -12.68 7.52 1.20
CA THR A 151 -12.15 8.87 1.41
C THR A 151 -12.77 9.50 2.66
N ASP A 152 -12.14 10.55 3.15
CA ASP A 152 -12.73 11.45 4.12
C ASP A 152 -12.99 12.80 3.43
N PRO A 153 -14.25 13.17 3.18
CA PRO A 153 -14.58 14.42 2.49
C PRO A 153 -14.10 15.66 3.27
N ASP A 154 -13.85 15.53 4.58
CA ASP A 154 -13.36 16.63 5.41
C ASP A 154 -11.83 16.80 5.36
N PHE A 155 -11.11 15.88 4.71
CA PHE A 155 -9.63 15.86 4.62
C PHE A 155 -9.09 16.30 3.24
N GLU A 156 -9.93 16.72 2.30
CA GLU A 156 -9.50 17.23 0.98
C GLU A 156 -8.79 18.61 1.03
N TRP A 157 -8.62 19.20 2.22
CA TRP A 157 -8.04 20.54 2.41
C TRP A 157 -6.98 20.59 3.51
N TYR A 158 -5.83 19.94 3.35
CA TYR A 158 -4.58 20.32 4.01
C TYR A 158 -3.35 19.93 3.19
#